data_AF-A0A9Q9U698-F1
#
_entry.id   AF-A0A9Q9U698-F1
#
_cell.length_a   1.000
_cell.length_b   1.000
_cell.length_c   1.000
_cell.angle_alpha   90.00
_cell.angle_beta   90.00
_cell.angle_gamma   90.00
#
_symmetry.space_group_name_H-M   'P 1'
#
loop_
_entity.id
_entity.type
_entity.pdbx_description
1 polymer ?
#
loop_
_entity_poly.entity_id
_entity_poly.type
_entity_poly.pdbx_seq_one_letter_code
_entity_poly.pdbx_strand_id
1 'polypeptide(L)'
;MDMWEFQDHLAAAMKARGLVTSDKPEVYPSNEFDADSIDVPLEFLEDLYKSGGHFTATRPQSVGWKPQWDSERFLKNLDGEIEDVLELGKAKSSLIGTLFAAVGRAR
;
A
#
# COMPACT_ATOMS: atom_id res chain seq x y z
N MET A 1 8.84 -10.82 6.00
CA MET A 1 9.47 -9.51 5.71
C MET A 1 9.06 -8.57 6.82
N ASP A 2 10.00 -7.81 7.36
CA ASP A 2 9.66 -6.74 8.30
C ASP A 2 8.98 -5.60 7.52
N MET A 3 7.87 -5.08 8.02
CA MET A 3 7.15 -4.00 7.35
C MET A 3 7.97 -2.71 7.33
N TRP A 4 8.81 -2.50 8.35
CA TRP A 4 9.70 -1.34 8.41
C TRP A 4 10.78 -1.38 7.33
N GLU A 5 11.38 -2.54 7.10
CA GLU A 5 12.37 -2.74 6.02
C GLU A 5 11.77 -2.39 4.65
N PHE A 6 10.54 -2.83 4.39
CA PHE A 6 9.84 -2.44 3.16
C PHE A 6 9.59 -0.94 3.06
N GLN A 7 9.13 -0.31 4.14
CA GLN A 7 8.83 1.12 4.15
C GLN A 7 10.10 1.95 3.93
N ASP A 8 11.24 1.56 4.52
CA ASP A 8 12.53 2.21 4.29
C ASP A 8 12.95 2.12 2.82
N HIS A 9 12.87 0.92 2.23
CA HIS A 9 13.17 0.73 0.81
C HIS A 9 12.25 1.54 -0.10
N LEU A 10 10.96 1.62 0.23
CA LEU A 10 9.97 2.40 -0.53
C LEU A 10 10.27 3.90 -0.43
N ALA A 11 10.52 4.43 0.76
CA ALA A 11 10.82 5.84 0.96
C ALA A 11 12.09 6.25 0.18
N ALA A 12 13.15 5.43 0.25
CA ALA A 12 14.37 5.65 -0.53
C ALA A 12 14.11 5.65 -2.04
N ALA A 13 13.35 4.67 -2.54
CA ALA A 13 13.01 4.54 -3.96
C ALA A 13 12.15 5.73 -4.47
N MET A 14 11.19 6.19 -3.66
CA MET A 14 10.37 7.35 -3.98
C MET A 14 11.19 8.66 -3.94
N LYS A 15 12.11 8.80 -2.97
CA LYS A 15 12.99 9.97 -2.86
C LYS A 15 13.94 10.07 -4.05
N ALA A 16 14.51 8.96 -4.50
CA ALA A 16 15.38 8.90 -5.67
C ALA A 16 14.69 9.40 -6.95
N ARG A 17 13.35 9.26 -7.03
CA ARG A 17 12.50 9.75 -8.12
C ARG A 17 11.97 11.16 -7.89
N GLY A 18 12.30 11.80 -6.76
CA GLY A 18 11.79 13.13 -6.40
C GLY A 18 10.30 13.16 -6.04
N LEU A 19 9.69 12.01 -5.76
CA LEU A 19 8.26 11.91 -5.42
C LEU A 19 7.96 12.33 -3.98
N VAL A 20 8.96 12.24 -3.10
CA VAL A 20 8.86 12.60 -1.68
C VAL A 20 10.07 13.43 -1.25
N THR A 21 9.91 14.13 -0.13
CA THR A 21 10.95 15.00 0.45
C THR A 21 11.92 14.26 1.35
N SER A 22 11.49 13.15 1.97
CA SER A 22 12.29 12.32 2.88
C SER A 22 12.61 10.96 2.26
N ASP A 23 13.80 10.43 2.52
CA ASP A 23 14.19 9.03 2.21
C ASP A 23 13.84 8.06 3.33
N LYS A 24 13.18 8.54 4.40
CA LYS A 24 12.75 7.75 5.54
C LYS A 24 11.24 7.80 5.73
N PRO A 25 10.62 6.70 6.19
CA PRO A 25 9.22 6.69 6.60
C PRO A 25 8.99 7.68 7.73
N GLU A 26 7.93 8.47 7.59
CA GLU A 26 7.40 9.30 8.65
C GLU A 26 6.15 8.63 9.23
N VAL A 27 5.91 8.82 10.52
CA VAL A 27 4.77 8.21 11.22
C VAL A 27 3.83 9.33 11.66
N TYR A 28 2.55 9.17 11.35
CA TYR A 28 1.53 10.10 11.82
C TYR A 28 1.41 10.07 13.35
N PRO A 29 1.22 11.23 14.00
CA PRO A 29 1.13 11.31 15.45
C PRO A 29 -0.15 10.68 16.02
N SER A 30 -1.20 10.55 15.20
CA SER A 30 -2.43 9.84 15.54
C SER A 30 -3.20 9.43 14.28
N ASN A 31 -4.19 8.54 14.45
CA ASN A 31 -5.07 8.11 13.36
C ASN A 31 -5.98 9.27 12.88
N GLU A 32 -6.39 10.16 13.77
CA GLU A 32 -7.16 11.36 13.40
C GLU A 32 -6.34 12.26 12.48
N PHE A 33 -5.06 12.46 12.80
CA PHE A 33 -4.16 13.26 11.98
C PHE A 33 -3.93 12.62 10.61
N ASP A 34 -3.75 11.30 10.56
CA ASP A 34 -3.61 10.53 9.32
C ASP A 34 -4.84 10.68 8.42
N ALA A 35 -6.02 10.35 8.97
CA ALA A 35 -7.31 10.47 8.31
C ALA A 35 -7.54 11.88 7.72
N ASP A 36 -7.30 12.92 8.51
CA ASP A 36 -7.40 14.31 8.06
C ASP A 36 -6.36 14.65 6.98
N SER A 37 -5.13 14.12 7.06
CA SER A 37 -4.04 14.38 6.12
C SER A 37 -4.29 13.81 4.73
N ILE A 38 -5.00 12.68 4.64
CA ILE A 38 -5.31 12.01 3.38
C ILE A 38 -6.77 12.20 2.94
N ASP A 39 -7.51 13.07 3.63
CA ASP A 39 -8.95 13.35 3.45
C ASP A 39 -9.82 12.09 3.42
N VAL A 40 -9.56 11.16 4.34
CA VAL A 40 -10.37 9.93 4.50
C VAL A 40 -11.12 10.00 5.83
N PRO A 41 -12.41 9.67 5.89
CA PRO A 41 -13.12 9.55 7.17
C PRO A 41 -12.43 8.53 8.10
N LEU A 42 -12.26 8.90 9.37
CA LEU A 42 -11.55 8.10 10.37
C LEU A 42 -12.07 6.66 10.45
N GLU A 43 -13.37 6.47 10.29
CA GLU A 43 -14.03 5.16 10.31
C GLU A 43 -13.56 4.18 9.24
N PHE A 44 -12.95 4.68 8.15
CA PHE A 44 -12.44 3.85 7.05
C PHE A 44 -10.92 3.74 7.04
N LEU A 45 -10.22 4.45 7.92
CA LEU A 45 -8.76 4.48 7.92
C LEU A 45 -8.17 3.07 8.13
N GLU A 46 -8.73 2.30 9.07
CA GLU A 46 -8.26 0.95 9.35
C GLU A 46 -8.45 0.01 8.16
N ASP A 47 -9.61 0.09 7.49
CA ASP A 47 -9.92 -0.73 6.32
C ASP A 47 -9.08 -0.33 5.10
N LEU A 48 -8.69 0.94 4.99
CA LEU A 48 -7.79 1.43 3.95
C LEU A 48 -6.39 0.79 4.05
N TYR A 49 -5.86 0.64 5.26
CA TYR A 49 -4.54 0.04 5.49
C TYR A 49 -4.55 -1.48 5.55
N LYS A 50 -5.71 -2.10 5.79
CA LYS A 50 -5.87 -3.55 5.75
C LYS A 50 -5.83 -4.08 4.31
N SER A 51 -4.63 -4.39 3.84
CA SER A 51 -4.41 -5.06 2.55
C SER A 51 -4.64 -6.59 2.59
N GLY A 52 -4.83 -7.17 3.77
CA GLY A 52 -5.03 -8.61 3.97
C GLY A 52 -6.36 -8.92 4.64
N GLY A 53 -7.18 -9.76 4.01
CA GLY A 53 -8.27 -10.43 4.72
C GLY A 53 -7.74 -11.64 5.50
N HIS A 54 -8.48 -12.05 6.53
CA HIS A 54 -8.13 -13.22 7.33
C HIS A 54 -8.47 -14.52 6.59
N PHE A 55 -7.77 -14.77 5.47
CA PHE A 55 -8.00 -15.92 4.61
C PHE A 55 -6.86 -16.91 4.76
N THR A 56 -7.14 -18.07 5.35
CA THR A 56 -6.23 -19.22 5.26
C THR A 56 -6.51 -19.95 3.95
N ALA A 57 -5.69 -19.70 2.93
CA ALA A 57 -5.79 -20.44 1.67
C ALA A 57 -5.24 -21.87 1.85
N THR A 58 -6.08 -22.80 2.31
CA THR A 58 -5.73 -24.23 2.32
C THR A 58 -5.77 -24.78 0.90
N ARG A 59 -4.62 -25.23 0.39
CA ARG A 59 -4.48 -25.93 -0.91
C ARG A 59 -4.31 -27.43 -0.67
N PRO A 60 -5.40 -28.22 -0.53
CA PRO A 60 -5.32 -29.65 -0.22
C PRO A 60 -4.74 -30.50 -1.35
N GLN A 61 -4.66 -29.98 -2.58
CA GLN A 61 -4.01 -30.64 -3.72
C GLN A 61 -3.06 -29.64 -4.41
N SER A 62 -1.83 -29.53 -3.89
CA SER A 62 -0.79 -28.74 -4.52
C SER A 62 -0.17 -29.52 -5.70
N VAL A 63 -0.62 -29.21 -6.92
CA VAL A 63 0.03 -29.71 -8.14
C VAL A 63 1.35 -28.98 -8.36
N GLY A 64 2.42 -29.41 -7.67
CA GLY A 64 3.83 -29.07 -7.93
C GLY A 64 4.26 -27.58 -7.88
N TRP A 65 3.32 -26.64 -7.88
CA TRP A 65 3.58 -25.21 -7.90
C TRP A 65 3.97 -24.74 -6.51
N LYS A 66 5.20 -24.26 -6.38
CA LYS A 66 5.69 -23.57 -5.21
C LYS A 66 5.73 -22.07 -5.52
N PRO A 67 5.11 -21.21 -4.69
CA PRO A 67 5.27 -19.78 -4.85
C PRO A 67 6.76 -19.44 -4.80
N GLN A 68 7.24 -18.70 -5.80
CA GLN A 68 8.61 -18.20 -5.87
C GLN A 68 8.73 -16.77 -5.33
N TRP A 69 7.76 -16.32 -4.53
CA TRP A 69 7.75 -15.00 -3.91
C TRP A 69 8.39 -15.10 -2.54
N ASP A 70 9.63 -14.61 -2.44
CA ASP A 70 10.34 -14.38 -1.19
C ASP A 70 10.53 -12.87 -0.95
N SER A 71 11.02 -12.49 0.24
CA SER A 71 11.22 -11.08 0.60
C SER A 71 12.18 -10.38 -0.35
N GLU A 72 13.23 -11.07 -0.82
CA GLU A 72 14.24 -10.50 -1.72
C GLU A 72 13.63 -10.16 -3.08
N ARG A 73 12.89 -11.11 -3.66
CA ARG A 73 12.14 -10.88 -4.89
C ARG A 73 11.11 -9.77 -4.70
N PHE A 74 10.49 -9.67 -3.53
CA PHE A 74 9.55 -8.60 -3.25
C PHE A 74 10.20 -7.22 -3.28
N LEU A 75 11.29 -7.02 -2.55
CA LEU A 75 12.00 -5.74 -2.53
C LEU A 75 12.60 -5.39 -3.90
N LYS A 76 13.09 -6.38 -4.66
CA LYS A 76 13.62 -6.18 -6.02
C LYS A 76 12.59 -5.68 -7.02
N ASN A 77 11.31 -6.01 -6.84
CA ASN A 77 10.26 -5.59 -7.77
C ASN A 77 9.66 -4.22 -7.42
N LEU A 78 10.06 -3.62 -6.29
CA LEU A 78 9.47 -2.37 -5.80
C LEU A 78 9.61 -1.21 -6.79
N ASP A 79 10.78 -1.08 -7.42
CA ASP A 79 11.04 -0.04 -8.41
C ASP A 79 10.13 -0.13 -9.63
N GLY A 80 9.81 -1.37 -10.05
CA GLY A 80 8.89 -1.63 -11.17
C GLY A 80 7.44 -1.32 -10.79
N GLU A 81 7.00 -1.73 -9.59
CA GLU A 81 5.66 -1.43 -9.09
C GLU A 81 5.42 0.09 -8.96
N ILE A 82 6.44 0.86 -8.52
CA ILE A 82 6.36 2.32 -8.49
C ILE A 82 6.16 2.88 -9.90
N GLU A 83 6.94 2.41 -10.87
CA GLU A 83 6.83 2.86 -12.27
C GLU A 83 5.46 2.51 -12.85
N ASP A 84 4.99 1.28 -12.65
CA ASP A 84 3.67 0.82 -13.11
C ASP A 84 2.55 1.70 -12.56
N VAL A 85 2.64 2.13 -11.28
CA VAL A 85 1.64 3.04 -10.68
C VAL A 85 1.72 4.43 -11.29
N LEU A 86 2.91 4.96 -11.54
CA LEU A 86 3.10 6.26 -12.18
C LEU A 86 2.57 6.26 -13.62
N GLU A 87 2.90 5.22 -14.40
CA GLU A 87 2.40 5.03 -15.77
C GLU A 87 0.87 4.88 -15.80
N LEU A 88 0.30 4.13 -14.84
CA LEU A 88 -1.14 3.92 -14.75
C LEU A 88 -1.89 5.22 -14.40
N GLY A 89 -1.24 6.17 -13.72
CA GLY A 89 -1.79 7.48 -13.37
C GLY A 89 -2.98 7.45 -12.39
N LYS A 90 -3.26 6.29 -11.77
CA LYS A 90 -4.32 6.13 -10.77
C LYS A 90 -3.98 5.02 -9.76
N ALA A 91 -4.32 5.25 -8.50
CA ALA A 91 -4.34 4.19 -7.49
C ALA A 91 -5.40 3.14 -7.88
N LYS A 92 -5.02 1.85 -7.86
CA LYS A 92 -5.74 0.74 -8.51
C LYS A 92 -7.10 0.39 -7.90
N SER A 93 -7.54 1.06 -6.83
CA SER A 93 -8.70 0.61 -6.08
C SER A 93 -9.97 1.42 -6.39
N SER A 94 -10.91 0.80 -7.09
CA SER A 94 -12.29 1.29 -7.22
C SER A 94 -13.00 1.43 -5.87
N LEU A 95 -12.47 0.80 -4.82
CA LEU A 95 -12.92 0.94 -3.44
C LEU A 95 -12.78 2.38 -2.94
N ILE A 96 -11.67 3.06 -3.24
CA ILE A 96 -11.45 4.45 -2.79
C ILE A 96 -12.53 5.37 -3.37
N GLY A 97 -12.81 5.25 -4.67
CA GLY A 97 -13.90 6.02 -5.29
C GLY A 97 -15.27 5.73 -4.68
N THR A 98 -15.51 4.49 -4.25
CA THR A 98 -16.78 4.08 -3.62
C THR A 98 -16.89 4.59 -2.18
N LEU A 99 -15.78 4.62 -1.44
CA LEU A 99 -15.70 5.14 -0.07
C LEU A 99 -16.11 6.61 -0.01
N PHE A 100 -15.55 7.46 -0.88
CA PHE A 100 -15.91 8.88 -0.95
C PHE A 100 -17.39 9.10 -1.31
N ALA A 101 -17.89 8.33 -2.28
CA ALA A 101 -19.30 8.39 -2.67
C ALA A 101 -20.25 8.00 -1.52
N ALA A 102 -19.87 7.01 -0.70
CA ALA A 102 -20.69 6.53 0.41
C ALA A 102 -20.92 7.57 1.51
N VAL A 103 -19.97 8.49 1.72
CA VAL A 103 -20.07 9.57 2.73
C VAL A 103 -20.48 10.92 2.16
N GLY A 104 -20.82 11.00 0.88
CA GLY A 104 -21.28 12.24 0.24
C GLY A 104 -20.23 13.35 0.17
N ARG A 105 -18.93 13.01 0.23
CA ARG A 105 -17.84 13.98 -0.02
C ARG A 105 -17.48 13.98 -1.50
N ALA A 106 -17.42 15.17 -2.10
CA ALA A 106 -16.85 15.36 -3.42
C ALA A 106 -15.32 15.42 -3.31
N ARG A 107 -14.63 14.80 -4.25
CA ARG A 107 -13.17 14.87 -4.38
C ARG A 107 -12.74 16.15 -5.08
#